data_AF-A0AAD2JKP0-F1
#
_entry.id   AF-A0AAD2JKP0-F1
#
_cell.length_a   1.000
_cell.length_b   1.000
_cell.length_c   1.000
_cell.angle_alpha   90.00
_cell.angle_beta   90.00
_cell.angle_gamma   90.00
#
_symmetry.space_group_name_H-M   'P 1'
#
loop_
_entity.id
_entity.type
_entity.pdbx_description
1 polymer ?
#
loop_
_entity_poly.entity_id
_entity_poly.type
_entity_poly.pdbx_seq_one_letter_code
_entity_poly.pdbx_strand_id
1 'polypeptide(L)'
;MDDCETLRQKKEKCFAKNGEKAEKCRVFKLKEKRCLAFRHCPVEAIPYYGTLDAEKAMCGAFEEAFCFGNPRIMGIDSAKEKENNVKIYKYHQRALGKIGGNRQKFRQCKSISSALSKCLRQAAS
;
A
#
# COMPACT_ATOMS: atom_id res chain seq x y z
N MET A 1 12.97 -8.67 10.72
CA MET A 1 12.34 -8.12 9.50
C MET A 1 13.43 -8.01 8.44
N ASP A 2 13.14 -8.30 7.16
CA ASP A 2 14.09 -7.99 6.09
C ASP A 2 14.36 -6.46 6.07
N ASP A 3 15.59 -6.04 5.82
CA ASP A 3 15.93 -4.63 5.64
C ASP A 3 15.41 -4.08 4.28
N CYS A 4 15.44 -2.76 4.10
CA CYS A 4 14.87 -2.11 2.92
C CYS A 4 15.57 -2.54 1.62
N GLU A 5 16.88 -2.83 1.66
CA GLU A 5 17.66 -3.25 0.51
C GLU A 5 17.30 -4.69 0.10
N THR A 6 17.16 -5.58 1.08
CA THR A 6 16.67 -6.95 0.88
C THR A 6 15.27 -6.93 0.24
N LEU A 7 14.39 -6.02 0.66
CA LEU A 7 13.05 -5.87 0.08
C LEU A 7 13.09 -5.32 -1.35
N ARG A 8 13.99 -4.38 -1.65
CA ARG A 8 14.25 -3.87 -2.99
C ARG A 8 14.69 -4.98 -3.95
N GLN A 9 15.66 -5.78 -3.53
CA GLN A 9 16.16 -6.89 -4.34
C GLN A 9 15.09 -7.97 -4.57
N LYS A 10 14.28 -8.29 -3.54
CA LYS A 10 13.15 -9.22 -3.70
C LYS A 10 12.10 -8.69 -4.67
N LYS A 11 11.81 -7.39 -4.63
CA LYS A 11 10.92 -6.72 -5.59
C LYS A 11 11.47 -6.84 -7.01
N GLU A 12 12.73 -6.45 -7.24
CA GLU A 12 13.35 -6.47 -8.58
C GLU A 12 13.42 -7.87 -9.17
N LYS A 13 13.87 -8.86 -8.39
CA LYS A 13 13.87 -10.27 -8.79
C LYS A 13 12.47 -10.78 -9.13
N CYS A 14 11.47 -10.38 -8.34
CA CYS A 14 10.10 -10.78 -8.58
C CYS A 14 9.54 -10.15 -9.88
N PHE A 15 9.76 -8.86 -10.10
CA PHE A 15 9.31 -8.16 -11.31
C PHE A 15 10.03 -8.65 -12.56
N ALA A 16 11.33 -8.93 -12.49
CA ALA A 16 12.07 -9.52 -13.61
C ALA A 16 11.49 -10.89 -14.01
N LYS A 17 11.05 -11.70 -13.04
CA LYS A 17 10.53 -13.05 -13.29
C LYS A 17 9.05 -13.08 -13.71
N ASN A 18 8.23 -12.15 -13.23
CA ASN A 18 6.76 -12.25 -13.35
C ASN A 18 6.11 -11.02 -13.98
N GLY A 19 6.89 -10.00 -14.34
CA GLY A 19 6.41 -8.70 -14.80
C GLY A 19 5.92 -7.80 -13.67
N GLU A 20 5.89 -6.49 -13.92
CA GLU A 20 5.47 -5.47 -12.95
C GLU A 20 4.01 -5.58 -12.48
N LYS A 21 3.19 -6.25 -13.27
CA LYS A 21 1.76 -6.44 -12.99
C LYS A 21 1.48 -7.58 -12.00
N ALA A 22 2.46 -8.46 -11.73
CA ALA A 22 2.27 -9.60 -10.84
C ALA A 22 2.01 -9.16 -9.38
N GLU A 23 0.85 -9.57 -8.84
CA GLU A 23 0.38 -9.22 -7.51
C GLU A 23 1.39 -9.57 -6.40
N LYS A 24 1.96 -10.78 -6.47
CA LYS A 24 2.97 -11.26 -5.50
C LYS A 24 4.21 -10.34 -5.42
N CYS A 25 4.53 -9.62 -6.49
CA CYS A 25 5.67 -8.71 -6.52
C CYS A 25 5.35 -7.33 -5.93
N ARG A 26 4.08 -6.93 -5.95
CA ARG A 26 3.61 -5.69 -5.30
C ARG A 26 3.73 -5.74 -3.77
N VAL A 27 3.65 -6.93 -3.18
CA VAL A 27 3.90 -7.13 -1.74
C VAL A 27 5.31 -6.69 -1.36
N PHE A 28 6.33 -7.05 -2.14
CA PHE A 28 7.69 -6.61 -1.89
C PHE A 28 7.85 -5.10 -2.09
N LYS A 29 7.22 -4.55 -3.13
CA LYS A 29 7.19 -3.09 -3.38
C LYS A 29 6.59 -2.30 -2.21
N LEU A 30 5.52 -2.78 -1.59
CA LEU A 30 4.92 -2.08 -0.45
C LEU A 30 5.70 -2.26 0.84
N LYS A 31 6.25 -3.47 1.07
CA LYS A 31 7.15 -3.69 2.21
C LYS A 31 8.38 -2.79 2.12
N GLU A 32 8.98 -2.69 0.94
CA GLU A 32 10.09 -1.77 0.67
C GLU A 32 9.68 -0.32 0.94
N LYS A 33 8.55 0.15 0.39
CA LYS A 33 8.03 1.50 0.65
C LYS A 33 7.78 1.78 2.12
N ARG A 34 7.20 0.82 2.85
CA ARG A 34 6.98 0.93 4.29
C ARG A 34 8.31 1.05 5.04
N CYS A 35 9.29 0.20 4.70
CA CYS A 35 10.62 0.26 5.28
C CYS A 35 11.28 1.63 5.05
N LEU A 36 11.25 2.14 3.81
CA LEU A 36 11.78 3.47 3.48
C LEU A 36 11.03 4.59 4.20
N ALA A 37 9.70 4.48 4.34
CA ALA A 37 8.90 5.44 5.09
C ALA A 37 9.34 5.50 6.56
N PHE A 38 9.51 4.37 7.24
CA PHE A 38 9.99 4.36 8.63
C PHE A 38 11.45 4.80 8.75
N ARG A 39 12.28 4.51 7.74
CA ARG A 39 13.70 4.90 7.74
C ARG A 39 13.89 6.41 7.58
N HIS A 40 13.13 7.04 6.70
CA HIS A 40 13.34 8.43 6.31
C HIS A 40 12.34 9.40 6.92
N CYS A 41 11.11 8.95 7.17
CA CYS A 41 9.98 9.78 7.60
C CYS A 41 9.24 9.12 8.77
N PRO A 42 9.92 8.76 9.88
CA PRO A 42 9.31 7.98 10.96
C PRO A 42 8.09 8.68 11.57
N VAL A 43 8.13 10.02 11.69
CA VAL A 43 7.05 10.83 12.28
C VAL A 43 5.77 10.73 11.45
N GLU A 44 5.87 10.78 10.12
CA GLU A 44 4.74 10.67 9.20
C GLU A 44 4.36 9.22 8.91
N ALA A 45 5.32 8.30 9.00
CA ALA A 45 5.10 6.88 8.73
C ALA A 45 4.24 6.21 9.81
N ILE A 46 4.41 6.57 11.09
CA ILE A 46 3.61 6.03 12.21
C ILE A 46 2.10 6.28 12.02
N PRO A 47 1.61 7.51 11.84
CA PRO A 47 0.17 7.75 11.65
C PRO A 47 -0.37 7.17 10.34
N TYR A 48 0.50 6.94 9.35
CA TYR A 48 0.10 6.39 8.05
C TYR A 48 0.03 4.87 8.04
N TYR A 49 1.09 4.18 8.48
CA TYR A 49 1.24 2.73 8.45
C TYR A 49 0.89 2.04 9.77
N GLY A 50 0.77 2.79 10.87
CA GLY A 50 0.67 2.27 12.23
C GLY A 50 2.06 2.05 12.83
N THR A 51 2.18 1.18 13.83
CA THR A 51 3.50 0.67 14.25
C THR A 51 3.82 -0.61 13.49
N LEU A 52 5.08 -1.06 13.51
CA LEU A 52 5.51 -2.27 12.80
C LEU A 52 4.81 -3.55 13.32
N ASP A 53 4.37 -3.54 14.58
CA ASP A 53 3.82 -4.69 15.31
C ASP A 53 2.32 -4.58 15.66
N ALA A 54 1.66 -3.45 15.35
CA ALA A 54 0.23 -3.26 15.62
C ALA A 54 -0.64 -3.35 14.35
N GLU A 55 -1.97 -3.25 14.53
CA GLU A 55 -2.91 -3.09 13.43
C GLU A 55 -2.49 -1.94 12.52
N LYS A 56 -2.54 -2.18 11.20
CA LYS A 56 -2.24 -1.17 10.19
C LYS A 56 -3.09 0.07 10.46
N ALA A 57 -2.47 1.25 10.47
CA ALA A 57 -3.24 2.48 10.53
C ALA A 57 -4.19 2.57 9.33
N MET A 58 -5.31 3.27 9.56
CA MET A 58 -6.44 3.36 8.64
C MET A 58 -6.02 3.70 7.20
N CYS A 59 -5.05 4.60 7.03
CA CYS A 59 -4.54 5.01 5.72
C CYS A 59 -3.71 3.96 5.01
N GLY A 60 -2.76 3.35 5.71
CA GLY A 60 -1.96 2.26 5.19
C GLY A 60 -2.84 1.08 4.76
N ALA A 61 -3.83 0.71 5.59
CA ALA A 61 -4.78 -0.35 5.20
C ALA A 61 -5.56 -0.01 3.93
N PHE A 62 -5.92 1.27 3.73
CA PHE A 62 -6.72 1.75 2.61
C PHE A 62 -5.96 1.92 1.31
N GLU A 63 -4.85 2.65 1.32
CA GLU A 63 -4.07 2.86 0.10
C GLU A 63 -3.44 1.55 -0.39
N GLU A 64 -3.03 0.67 0.53
CA GLU A 64 -2.59 -0.67 0.15
C GLU A 64 -3.76 -1.47 -0.47
N ALA A 65 -4.97 -1.40 0.11
CA ALA A 65 -6.15 -2.00 -0.49
C ALA A 65 -6.54 -1.37 -1.84
N PHE A 66 -6.19 -0.12 -2.11
CA PHE A 66 -6.30 0.49 -3.44
C PHE A 66 -5.23 -0.01 -4.41
N CYS A 67 -3.98 -0.12 -3.97
CA CYS A 67 -2.88 -0.63 -4.81
C CYS A 67 -3.05 -2.11 -5.17
N PHE A 68 -3.62 -2.90 -4.25
CA PHE A 68 -3.83 -4.33 -4.41
C PHE A 68 -5.21 -4.73 -4.80
N GLY A 69 -6.23 -3.91 -4.57
CA GLY A 69 -7.62 -4.31 -4.78
C GLY A 69 -8.38 -3.47 -5.77
N ASN A 70 -7.75 -2.46 -6.36
CA ASN A 70 -8.29 -1.79 -7.54
C ASN A 70 -8.13 -2.71 -8.76
N PRO A 71 -9.22 -3.25 -9.32
CA PRO A 71 -9.16 -4.20 -10.42
C PRO A 71 -8.47 -3.61 -11.65
N ARG A 72 -8.68 -2.32 -11.95
CA ARG A 72 -7.97 -1.60 -13.03
C ARG A 72 -6.47 -1.57 -12.84
N ILE A 73 -6.00 -1.32 -11.62
CA ILE A 73 -4.56 -1.28 -11.35
C ILE A 73 -3.99 -2.70 -11.43
N MET A 74 -4.75 -3.72 -11.03
CA MET A 74 -4.32 -5.12 -11.16
C MET A 74 -4.41 -5.66 -12.60
N GLY A 75 -5.06 -4.95 -13.52
CA GLY A 75 -5.33 -5.43 -14.88
C GLY A 75 -6.47 -6.46 -14.94
N ILE A 76 -7.33 -6.45 -13.93
CA ILE A 76 -8.38 -7.41 -13.64
C ILE A 76 -9.74 -6.76 -13.93
N ASP A 77 -9.95 -6.35 -15.18
CA ASP A 77 -11.11 -5.55 -15.57
C ASP A 77 -12.35 -6.39 -15.96
N SER A 78 -12.24 -7.72 -15.91
CA SER A 78 -13.28 -8.64 -16.37
C SER A 78 -14.09 -9.26 -15.22
N ALA A 79 -15.36 -9.60 -15.48
CA ALA A 79 -16.25 -10.27 -14.52
C ALA A 79 -15.70 -11.63 -14.06
N LYS A 80 -14.97 -12.34 -14.93
CA LYS A 80 -14.42 -13.68 -14.69
C LYS A 80 -13.29 -13.68 -13.65
N GLU A 81 -12.49 -12.62 -13.59
CA GLU A 81 -11.45 -12.53 -12.58
C GLU A 81 -11.92 -11.92 -11.25
N LYS A 82 -13.07 -11.23 -11.22
CA LYS A 82 -13.74 -10.86 -9.96
C LYS A 82 -14.09 -12.10 -9.13
N GLU A 83 -14.43 -13.21 -9.79
CA GLU A 83 -14.71 -14.52 -9.15
C GLU A 83 -13.47 -15.19 -8.56
N ASN A 84 -12.31 -15.04 -9.20
CA ASN A 84 -11.05 -15.63 -8.71
C ASN A 84 -10.38 -14.78 -7.62
N ASN A 85 -10.59 -13.46 -7.64
CA ASN A 85 -9.96 -12.50 -6.71
C ASN A 85 -10.95 -11.87 -5.71
N VAL A 86 -12.05 -12.57 -5.39
CA VAL A 86 -13.14 -12.11 -4.50
C VAL A 86 -12.62 -11.58 -3.16
N LYS A 87 -11.61 -12.24 -2.56
CA LYS A 87 -11.06 -11.81 -1.26
C LYS A 87 -10.45 -10.42 -1.35
N ILE A 88 -9.67 -10.15 -2.40
CA ILE A 88 -8.99 -8.88 -2.64
C ILE A 88 -10.02 -7.78 -2.91
N TYR A 89 -11.01 -8.06 -3.75
CA TYR A 89 -12.12 -7.15 -3.99
C TYR A 89 -12.93 -6.84 -2.72
N LYS A 90 -13.19 -7.85 -1.87
CA LYS A 90 -13.85 -7.63 -0.57
C LYS A 90 -13.00 -6.79 0.38
N TYR A 91 -11.67 -6.97 0.40
CA TYR A 91 -10.77 -6.10 1.16
C TYR A 91 -10.82 -4.65 0.66
N HIS A 92 -10.84 -4.46 -0.66
CA HIS A 92 -11.02 -3.15 -1.29
C HIS A 92 -12.34 -2.49 -0.87
N GLN A 93 -13.47 -3.18 -1.03
CA GLN A 93 -14.80 -2.69 -0.66
C GLN A 93 -14.91 -2.37 0.83
N ARG A 94 -14.32 -3.21 1.70
CA ARG A 94 -14.29 -2.95 3.15
C ARG A 94 -13.44 -1.74 3.51
N ALA A 95 -12.27 -1.57 2.90
CA ALA A 95 -11.40 -0.41 3.12
C ALA A 95 -12.07 0.88 2.63
N LEU A 96 -12.71 0.83 1.45
CA LEU A 96 -13.55 1.91 0.92
C LEU A 96 -14.70 2.26 1.87
N GLY A 97 -15.45 1.28 2.35
CA GLY A 97 -16.55 1.51 3.28
C GLY A 97 -16.09 2.17 4.59
N LYS A 98 -14.95 1.75 5.13
CA LYS A 98 -14.40 2.28 6.40
C LYS A 98 -13.99 3.77 6.33
N ILE A 99 -13.61 4.28 5.15
CA ILE A 99 -13.08 5.64 5.00
C ILE A 99 -13.99 6.52 4.16
N GLY A 100 -14.51 6.01 3.04
CA GLY A 100 -15.44 6.73 2.17
C GLY A 100 -16.78 7.01 2.85
N GLY A 101 -17.21 6.16 3.78
CA GLY A 101 -18.41 6.39 4.57
C GLY A 101 -18.28 7.50 5.63
N ASN A 102 -17.07 8.03 5.87
CA ASN A 102 -16.85 9.10 6.83
C ASN A 102 -15.91 10.18 6.25
N ARG A 103 -16.50 11.31 5.86
CA ARG A 103 -15.80 12.43 5.20
C ARG A 103 -14.65 13.00 6.03
N GLN A 104 -14.77 12.99 7.36
CA GLN A 104 -13.72 13.47 8.26
C GLN A 104 -12.52 12.52 8.24
N LYS A 105 -12.76 11.21 8.35
CA LYS A 105 -11.72 10.18 8.24
C LYS A 105 -11.00 10.23 6.89
N PHE A 106 -11.75 10.40 5.80
CA PHE A 106 -11.15 10.56 4.47
C PHE A 106 -10.22 11.79 4.38
N ARG A 107 -10.65 12.96 4.89
CA ARG A 107 -9.81 14.17 4.91
C ARG A 107 -8.56 14.00 5.77
N GLN A 108 -8.72 13.43 6.96
CA GLN A 108 -7.60 13.13 7.86
C GLN A 108 -6.61 12.21 7.15
N CYS A 109 -7.10 11.19 6.46
CA CYS A 109 -6.24 10.26 5.76
C CYS A 109 -5.47 10.89 4.60
N LYS A 110 -6.14 11.73 3.82
CA LYS A 110 -5.51 12.50 2.74
C LYS A 110 -4.42 13.42 3.28
N SER A 111 -4.62 14.03 4.44
CA SER A 111 -3.63 14.89 5.09
C SER A 111 -2.37 14.09 5.48
N ILE A 112 -2.55 12.97 6.18
CA ILE A 112 -1.45 12.08 6.61
C ILE A 112 -0.67 11.56 5.39
N SER A 113 -1.38 11.07 4.37
CA SER A 113 -0.77 10.59 3.12
C SER A 113 0.04 11.68 2.41
N SER A 114 -0.49 12.90 2.37
CA SER A 114 0.18 14.04 1.75
C SER A 114 1.45 14.44 2.50
N ALA A 115 1.41 14.47 3.83
CA ALA A 115 2.58 14.74 4.67
C ALA A 115 3.69 13.71 4.45
N LEU A 116 3.35 12.42 4.51
CA LEU A 116 4.30 11.34 4.24
C LEU A 116 4.90 11.43 2.84
N SER A 117 4.06 11.67 1.82
CA SER A 117 4.51 11.83 0.43
C SER A 117 5.41 13.05 0.22
N LYS A 118 5.23 14.11 1.02
CA LYS A 118 6.11 15.28 0.99
C LYS A 118 7.47 14.93 1.58
N CYS A 119 7.51 14.34 2.77
CA CYS A 119 8.76 13.94 3.41
C CYS A 119 9.55 12.96 2.54
N LEU A 120 8.90 11.92 1.99
CA LEU A 120 9.59 10.93 1.15
C LEU A 120 10.20 11.52 -0.13
N ARG A 121 9.58 12.57 -0.70
CA ARG A 121 10.15 13.28 -1.85
C ARG A 121 11.39 14.08 -1.47
N GLN A 122 11.37 14.70 -0.28
CA GLN A 122 12.52 15.45 0.23
C GLN A 122 13.68 14.53 0.61
N ALA A 123 13.40 13.35 1.16
CA ALA A 123 14.43 12.36 1.51
C ALA A 123 15.06 11.64 0.30
N ALA A 124 14.44 11.72 -0.87
CA ALA A 124 14.94 11.17 -2.13
C ALA A 124 15.63 12.21 -3.03
N SER A 125 15.66 13.48 -2.58
CA SER A 125 16.39 14.58 -3.21
C SER A 125 17.81 14.66 -2.64
#